data_AF-A0A961V402-F1
#
_entry.id   AF-A0A961V402-F1
#
_cell.length_a   1.000
_cell.length_b   1.000
_cell.length_c   1.000
_cell.angle_alpha   90.00
_cell.angle_beta   90.00
_cell.angle_gamma   90.00
#
_symmetry.space_group_name_H-M   'P 1'
#
loop_
_entity.id
_entity.type
_entity.pdbx_description
1 polymer ?
#
loop_
_entity_poly.entity_id
_entity_poly.type
_entity_poly.pdbx_seq_one_letter_code
_entity_poly.pdbx_strand_id
1 'polypeptide(L)' 'LLEKAEADGIAHFGLHEQKQALMTCIVPSAMTDDHMHFLDGADGGYARAAERLKATAGA' A
#
# COMPACT_ATOMS: atom_id res chain seq x y z
N LEU A 1 9.30 -7.15 12.51
CA LEU A 1 8.76 -8.41 11.93
C LEU A 1 9.29 -8.63 10.51
N LEU A 2 9.02 -7.73 9.56
CA LEU A 2 9.47 -7.85 8.17
C LEU A 2 11.00 -7.89 8.01
N GLU A 3 11.73 -6.98 8.65
CA GLU A 3 13.20 -6.97 8.64
C GLU A 3 13.81 -8.28 9.15
N LYS A 4 13.21 -8.86 10.19
CA LYS A 4 13.64 -10.15 10.72
C LYS A 4 13.37 -11.27 9.70
N ALA A 5 12.20 -11.28 9.06
CA ALA A 5 11.89 -12.27 8.04
C ALA A 5 12.82 -12.16 6.82
N GLU A 6 13.28 -10.97 6.47
CA GLU A 6 14.30 -10.76 5.43
C GLU A 6 15.67 -11.26 5.87
N ALA A 7 16.11 -10.94 7.09
CA ALA A 7 17.36 -11.43 7.65
C ALA A 7 17.40 -12.96 7.79
N ASP A 8 16.27 -13.57 8.12
CA ASP A 8 16.10 -15.03 8.22
C ASP A 8 15.91 -15.69 6.83
N GLY A 9 15.88 -14.92 5.73
CA GLY A 9 15.73 -15.41 4.36
C GLY A 9 14.32 -15.94 4.00
N ILE A 10 13.31 -15.60 4.79
CA ILE A 10 11.93 -16.10 4.67
C ILE A 10 11.10 -15.25 3.71
N ALA A 11 11.38 -13.94 3.61
CA ALA A 11 10.63 -13.03 2.76
C ALA A 11 11.48 -11.87 2.23
N HIS A 12 11.20 -11.42 1.02
CA HIS A 12 11.61 -10.10 0.52
C HIS A 12 10.48 -9.10 0.78
N PHE A 13 10.81 -7.89 1.22
CA PHE A 13 9.80 -6.87 1.46
C PHE A 13 10.25 -5.49 0.98
N GLY A 14 9.25 -4.63 0.76
CA GLY A 14 9.44 -3.20 0.61
C GLY A 14 8.37 -2.49 1.42
N LEU A 15 8.78 -1.47 2.16
CA LEU A 15 7.89 -0.69 3.02
C LEU A 15 8.05 0.80 2.72
N HIS A 16 6.93 1.48 2.53
CA HIS A 16 6.87 2.92 2.42
C HIS A 16 5.79 3.45 3.36
N GLU A 17 6.23 4.24 4.35
CA GLU A 17 5.35 4.97 5.24
C GLU A 17 5.09 6.36 4.67
N GLN A 18 3.83 6.80 4.73
CA GLN A 18 3.38 8.10 4.27
C GLN A 18 2.43 8.70 5.31
N LYS A 19 2.34 10.03 5.35
CA LYS A 19 1.55 10.74 6.37
C LYS A 19 0.04 10.69 6.12
N GLN A 20 -0.36 10.42 4.88
CA GLN A 20 -1.73 10.60 4.41
C GLN A 20 -2.11 9.51 3.40
N ALA A 21 -3.40 9.17 3.40
CA ALA A 21 -4.03 8.35 2.37
C ALA A 21 -5.09 9.20 1.66
N LEU A 22 -5.30 8.93 0.38
CA LEU A 22 -6.39 9.52 -0.39
C LEU A 22 -7.57 8.55 -0.37
N MET A 23 -8.73 9.06 0.03
CA MET A 23 -9.98 8.30 -0.02
C MET A 23 -10.90 8.95 -1.05
N THR A 24 -11.34 8.16 -2.03
CA THR A 24 -12.35 8.55 -3.00
C THR A 24 -13.54 7.63 -2.85
N CYS A 25 -14.76 8.18 -2.85
CA CYS A 25 -15.98 7.39 -2.72
C CYS A 25 -16.85 7.55 -3.96
N ILE A 26 -17.40 6.44 -4.45
CA ILE A 26 -18.52 6.44 -5.38
C ILE A 26 -19.76 6.11 -4.56
N VAL A 27 -20.69 7.06 -4.48
CA VAL A 27 -21.95 6.94 -3.76
C VAL A 27 -23.08 7.09 -4.78
N PRO A 28 -23.60 5.98 -5.33
CA PRO A 28 -24.63 6.03 -6.37
C PRO A 28 -25.92 6.72 -5.87
N SER A 29 -26.25 6.52 -4.60
CA SER A 29 -27.39 7.15 -3.93
C SER A 29 -27.10 7.31 -2.44
N ALA A 30 -27.59 8.40 -1.85
CA ALA A 30 -27.52 8.63 -0.40
C ALA A 30 -28.50 7.75 0.40
N MET A 31 -29.42 7.06 -0.28
CA MET A 31 -30.50 6.28 0.34
C MET A 31 -30.22 4.77 0.35
N THR A 32 -29.18 4.32 -0.35
CA THR A 32 -28.79 2.91 -0.45
C THR A 32 -27.41 2.70 0.14
N ASP A 33 -27.18 1.52 0.70
CA ASP A 33 -25.91 1.12 1.33
C ASP A 33 -25.01 0.36 0.34
N ASP A 34 -24.78 0.96 -0.83
CA ASP A 34 -23.98 0.42 -1.93
C ASP A 34 -22.77 1.32 -2.27
N HIS A 35 -22.20 1.94 -1.24
CA HIS A 35 -21.09 2.89 -1.39
C HIS A 35 -19.77 2.15 -1.60
N MET A 36 -18.99 2.60 -2.57
CA MET A 36 -17.69 2.03 -2.86
C MET A 36 -16.60 2.99 -2.38
N HIS A 37 -15.75 2.51 -1.47
CA HIS A 37 -14.60 3.24 -0.96
C HIS A 37 -13.33 2.81 -1.67
N PHE A 38 -12.65 3.78 -2.28
CA PHE A 38 -11.35 3.61 -2.90
C PHE A 38 -10.30 4.27 -2.01
N LEU A 39 -9.23 3.55 -1.71
CA LEU A 39 -8.10 4.06 -0.95
C LEU A 39 -6.85 4.00 -1.83
N ASP A 40 -6.11 5.10 -1.84
CA ASP A 40 -4.80 5.20 -2.49
C ASP A 40 -3.79 5.90 -1.56
N GLY A 41 -2.50 5.81 -1.88
CA GLY A 41 -1.45 6.52 -1.17
C GLY A 41 -1.24 7.94 -1.70
N ALA A 42 -1.25 8.92 -0.81
CA ALA A 42 -1.04 10.32 -1.17
C ALA A 42 0.35 10.58 -1.79
N ASP A 43 1.38 9.84 -1.35
CA ASP A 43 2.77 9.98 -1.82
C ASP A 43 3.23 8.77 -2.65
N GLY A 44 2.29 8.14 -3.36
CA GLY A 44 2.53 6.97 -4.23
C GLY A 44 2.38 5.61 -3.52
N GLY A 45 2.20 5.59 -2.20
CA GLY A 45 1.74 4.44 -1.43
C GLY A 45 2.40 3.10 -1.78
N TYR A 46 1.58 2.15 -2.24
CA TYR A 46 2.04 0.80 -2.55
C TYR A 46 3.06 0.77 -3.68
N ALA A 47 3.01 1.72 -4.63
CA ALA A 47 3.97 1.78 -5.73
C ALA A 47 5.40 2.08 -5.20
N ARG A 48 5.52 2.99 -4.23
CA ARG A 48 6.81 3.30 -3.57
C ARG A 48 7.30 2.14 -2.69
N ALA A 49 6.39 1.42 -2.04
CA ALA A 49 6.73 0.19 -1.34
C ALA A 49 7.28 -0.86 -2.32
N ALA A 50 6.65 -1.01 -3.49
CA ALA A 50 7.10 -1.94 -4.53
C ALA A 50 8.44 -1.55 -5.16
N GLU A 51 8.73 -0.26 -5.33
CA GLU A 51 10.07 0.21 -5.75
C GLU A 51 11.15 -0.27 -4.78
N ARG A 52 10.93 -0.12 -3.46
CA ARG A 52 11.88 -0.61 -2.45
C ARG A 52 12.03 -2.12 -2.48
N LEU A 53 10.93 -2.86 -2.61
CA LEU A 53 10.97 -4.32 -2.73
C LEU A 53 11.84 -4.78 -3.91
N LYS A 54 11.72 -4.11 -5.06
CA LYS A 54 12.52 -4.43 -6.25
C LYS A 54 14.01 -4.12 -6.06
N ALA A 55 14.33 -3.02 -5.37
CA ALA A 55 15.71 -2.65 -5.09
C ALA A 55 16.41 -3.64 -4.15
N THR A 56 15.68 -4.28 -3.22
CA THR A 56 16.24 -5.27 -2.28
C THR A 56 16.22 -6.71 -2.83
N ALA A 57 15.28 -7.04 -3.73
CA ALA A 57 15.15 -8.38 -4.30
C ALA A 57 16.19 -8.73 -5.39
N GLY A 58 17.12 -7.82 -5.72
CA GLY A 58 18.17 -8.07 -6.71
C GLY A 58 17.66 -8.15 -8.15
N ALA A 59 16.81 -7.20 -8.55
CA ALA A 59 16.44 -6.98 -9.95
C ALA A 59 17.51 -6.16 -10.70
#